data_AF-A0A7C2GZY7-F1
#
_entry.id   AF-A0A7C2GZY7-F1
#
_cell.length_a   1.000
_cell.length_b   1.000
_cell.length_c   1.000
_cell.angle_alpha   90.00
_cell.angle_beta   90.00
_cell.angle_gamma   90.00
#
_symmetry.space_group_name_H-M   'P 1'
#
loop_
_entity.id
_entity.type
_entity.pdbx_description
1 polymer ?
#
loop_
_entity_poly.entity_id
_entity_poly.type
_entity_poly.pdbx_seq_one_letter_code
_entity_poly.pdbx_strand_id
1 'polypeptide(L)' 'MGKAKIKIDKHLFDKIKRYASLAGYASPEEFITHCLEREVAKLDEAETEEEIKKKLKGLGYIS' A
#
# COMPACT_ATOMS: atom_id res chain seq x y z
N MET A 1 10.90 -13.19 -13.95
CA MET A 1 9.58 -12.70 -13.50
C MET A 1 9.58 -11.18 -13.56
N GLY A 2 8.61 -10.58 -14.25
CA GLY A 2 8.57 -9.13 -14.44
C GLY A 2 8.11 -8.41 -13.18
N LYS A 3 8.78 -7.30 -12.82
CA LYS A 3 8.31 -6.40 -11.76
C LYS A 3 7.40 -5.34 -12.40
N ALA A 4 6.22 -5.12 -11.83
CA ALA A 4 5.37 -3.98 -12.21
C ALA A 4 6.10 -2.67 -11.89
N LYS A 5 6.00 -1.67 -12.77
CA LYS A 5 6.54 -0.31 -12.56
C LYS A 5 5.40 0.65 -12.30
N ILE A 6 5.41 1.30 -11.14
CA ILE A 6 4.42 2.29 -10.73
C ILE A 6 5.10 3.65 -10.63
N LYS A 7 4.52 4.69 -11.24
CA LYS A 7 5.01 6.06 -11.09
C LYS A 7 4.53 6.63 -9.76
N ILE A 8 5.42 7.24 -9.01
CA ILE A 8 5.14 7.92 -7.76
C ILE A 8 5.62 9.37 -7.90
N ASP A 9 4.84 10.31 -7.38
CA ASP A 9 5.28 11.71 -7.30
C ASP A 9 6.63 11.83 -6.58
N LYS A 10 7.51 12.69 -7.10
CA LYS A 10 8.89 12.79 -6.60
C LYS A 10 8.94 13.21 -5.14
N HIS A 11 8.12 14.20 -4.76
CA HIS A 11 8.10 14.72 -3.40
C HIS A 11 7.50 13.70 -2.42
N LEU A 12 6.49 12.94 -2.86
CA LEU A 12 6.00 11.78 -2.09
C LEU A 12 7.10 10.72 -1.90
N PHE A 13 7.85 10.40 -2.95
CA PHE A 13 8.93 9.41 -2.86
C PHE A 13 10.06 9.84 -1.94
N ASP A 14 10.40 11.13 -1.89
CA ASP A 14 11.39 11.65 -0.94
C ASP A 14 10.93 11.52 0.52
N LYS A 15 9.63 11.73 0.79
CA LYS A 15 9.05 11.42 2.11
C LYS A 15 9.13 9.92 2.42
N ILE A 16 8.79 9.07 1.46
CA ILE A 16 8.88 7.61 1.61
C ILE A 16 10.29 7.20 2.00
N LYS A 17 11.33 7.69 1.31
CA LYS A 17 12.74 7.40 1.66
C LYS A 17 13.06 7.75 3.11
N ARG A 18 12.66 8.96 3.54
CA ARG A 18 12.89 9.43 4.89
C ARG A 18 12.22 8.52 5.92
N TYR A 19 10.94 8.22 5.74
CA TYR A 19 10.21 7.40 6.70
C TYR A 19 10.61 5.93 6.67
N ALA A 20 10.95 5.37 5.51
CA ALA A 20 11.48 4.01 5.39
C ALA A 20 12.77 3.86 6.21
N SER A 21 13.71 4.80 6.07
CA SER A 21 14.96 4.81 6.85
C SER A 21 14.70 4.96 8.35
N LEU A 22 13.83 5.87 8.76
CA LEU A 22 13.46 6.05 10.17
C LEU A 22 12.78 4.81 10.76
N ALA A 23 12.03 4.07 9.95
CA ALA A 23 11.37 2.83 10.34
C ALA A 23 12.28 1.60 10.28
N GLY A 24 13.56 1.76 9.92
CA GLY A 24 14.56 0.67 9.91
C GLY A 24 14.49 -0.27 8.70
N TYR A 25 13.83 0.13 7.61
CA TYR A 25 13.74 -0.68 6.39
C TYR A 25 15.05 -0.63 5.61
N ALA A 26 15.40 -1.72 4.93
CA ALA A 26 16.62 -1.79 4.12
C ALA A 26 16.50 -0.99 2.83
N SER A 27 15.28 -0.75 2.34
CA SER A 27 15.02 0.08 1.16
C SER A 27 13.64 0.74 1.17
N PRO A 28 13.45 1.86 0.44
CA PRO A 28 12.12 2.43 0.18
C PRO A 28 11.18 1.44 -0.50
N GLU A 29 11.71 0.58 -1.38
CA GLU A 29 10.95 -0.43 -2.11
C GLU A 29 10.36 -1.50 -1.17
N GLU A 30 11.14 -1.96 -0.19
CA GLU A 30 10.67 -2.87 0.86
C GLU A 30 9.55 -2.23 1.69
N PHE A 31 9.75 -0.98 2.10
CA PHE A 31 8.73 -0.22 2.85
C PHE A 31 7.42 -0.07 2.07
N ILE A 32 7.50 0.29 0.78
CA ILE A 32 6.32 0.39 -0.10
C ILE A 32 5.64 -0.98 -0.22
N THR A 33 6.42 -2.04 -0.44
CA THR A 33 5.90 -3.39 -0.60
C THR A 33 5.13 -3.83 0.64
N HIS A 34 5.72 -3.72 1.84
CA HIS A 34 5.04 -4.09 3.10
C HIS A 34 3.80 -3.23 3.36
N CYS A 35 3.82 -1.93 3.00
CA CYS A 35 2.64 -1.10 3.11
C CYS A 35 1.52 -1.61 2.19
N LEU A 36 1.82 -1.91 0.93
CA LEU A 36 0.85 -2.41 -0.03
C LEU A 36 0.30 -3.78 0.37
N GLU A 37 1.16 -4.71 0.78
CA GLU A 37 0.76 -6.04 1.29
C GLU A 37 -0.20 -5.91 2.47
N ARG A 38 0.12 -5.04 3.44
CA ARG A 38 -0.76 -4.80 4.58
C ARG A 38 -2.10 -4.19 4.17
N GLU A 39 -2.13 -3.28 3.20
CA GLU A 39 -3.39 -2.71 2.73
C GLU A 39 -4.24 -3.72 1.95
N VAL A 40 -3.61 -4.56 1.12
CA VAL A 40 -4.30 -5.63 0.37
C VAL A 40 -4.83 -6.70 1.32
N ALA A 41 -4.07 -7.10 2.34
CA ALA A 41 -4.49 -8.09 3.33
C ALA A 41 -5.80 -7.70 4.05
N LYS A 42 -6.05 -6.41 4.26
CA LYS A 42 -7.33 -5.94 4.84
C LYS A 42 -8.53 -6.28 3.97
N LEU A 43 -8.32 -6.38 2.65
CA LEU A 43 -9.34 -6.65 1.64
C LEU A 43 -9.44 -8.15 1.31
N ASP A 44 -8.33 -8.89 1.31
CA ASP A 44 -8.28 -10.31 0.96
C ASP A 44 -9.12 -11.21 1.89
N GLU A 45 -9.40 -10.77 3.11
CA GLU A 45 -10.31 -11.45 4.03
C GLU A 45 -11.80 -11.40 3.60
N ALA A 46 -12.15 -10.71 2.51
CA ALA A 46 -13.52 -10.67 2.00
C ALA A 46 -13.75 -11.77 0.95
N GLU A 47 -14.81 -12.56 1.11
CA GLU A 47 -15.17 -13.64 0.19
C GLU A 47 -16.03 -13.15 -0.97
N THR A 48 -16.66 -11.97 -0.83
CA THR A 48 -17.58 -11.41 -1.82
C THR A 48 -17.26 -9.96 -2.20
N GLU A 49 -17.65 -9.57 -3.42
CA GLU A 49 -17.51 -8.18 -3.89
C GLU A 49 -18.27 -7.18 -3.01
N GLU A 50 -19.40 -7.60 -2.41
CA GLU A 50 -20.18 -6.75 -1.51
C GLU A 50 -19.44 -6.46 -0.20
N GLU A 51 -18.75 -7.47 0.35
CA GLU A 51 -17.89 -7.30 1.52
C GLU A 51 -16.68 -6.42 1.22
N ILE A 52 -16.06 -6.58 0.04
CA ILE A 52 -14.99 -5.68 -0.42
C ILE A 52 -15.49 -4.23 -0.48
N LYS A 53 -16.67 -3.98 -1.07
CA LYS A 53 -17.25 -2.63 -1.14
C LYS A 53 -17.53 -2.05 0.26
N LYS A 54 -18.06 -2.85 1.19
CA LYS A 54 -18.29 -2.42 2.58
C LYS A 54 -16.97 -2.06 3.27
N LYS A 55 -15.92 -2.88 3.11
CA LYS A 55 -14.57 -2.60 3.64
C LYS A 55 -13.97 -1.35 3.03
N LEU A 56 -14.03 -1.19 1.71
CA LEU A 56 -13.54 0.01 1.01
C LEU A 56 -14.26 1.27 1.47
N LYS A 57 -15.57 1.21 1.72
CA LYS A 57 -16.34 2.32 2.29
C LYS A 57 -15.90 2.65 3.71
N GLY A 58 -15.70 1.64 4.56
CA GLY A 58 -15.20 1.83 5.94
C GLY A 58 -13.78 2.41 6.00
N LEU A 59 -12.95 2.14 4.99
CA LEU A 59 -11.61 2.69 4.83
C LEU A 59 -11.60 4.07 4.13
N GLY A 60 -12.75 4.55 3.64
CA GLY A 60 -12.88 5.86 2.99
C GLY A 60 -12.41 5.93 1.54
N TYR A 61 -12.20 4.79 0.87
CA TYR A 61 -11.80 4.77 -0.55
C TYR A 61 -12.95 5.09 -1.50
N ILE A 62 -14.18 4.78 -1.10
CA ILE A 62 -15.40 5.01 -1.89
C ILE A 62 -16.51 5.58 -0.99
N SER A 63 -17.38 6.43 -1.55
CA SER A 63 -18.53 7.03 -0.87
C SER A 63 -19.84 6.40 -1.35
#